data_AF-A0A069E535-F1
#
_entry.id   AF-A0A069E535-F1
#
_cell.length_a   1.000
_cell.length_b   1.000
_cell.length_c   1.000
_cell.angle_alpha   90.00
_cell.angle_beta   90.00
_cell.angle_gamma   90.00
#
_symmetry.space_group_name_H-M   'P 1'
#
loop_
_entity.id
_entity.type
_entity.pdbx_description
1 polymer ?
#
loop_
_entity_poly.entity_id
_entity_poly.type
_entity_poly.pdbx_seq_one_letter_code
_entity_poly.pdbx_strand_id
1 'polypeptide(L)'
;MLPGIGFTELMVLAVAALIIVGPKDLPMMMRRLGQFVGKGRAMAREFQAAFDDIARQSELDDLRKEIEDLKLSNSLKQATNDLSDYEKDVNSAVMAESRSEAADKLAQQTSPETPEAKSELEAGPDAKLESGPKSGPDSEPDTGPAAEPKGDTA
;
A
#
# COMPACT_ATOMS: atom_id res chain seq x y z
N MET A 1 -20.16 -5.79 2.70
CA MET A 1 -19.63 -6.79 3.66
C MET A 1 -18.26 -6.32 4.04
N LEU A 2 -18.07 -5.87 5.29
CA LEU A 2 -16.74 -5.50 5.76
C LEU A 2 -15.92 -6.80 5.85
N PRO A 3 -14.71 -6.87 5.26
CA PRO A 3 -13.79 -7.96 5.56
C PRO A 3 -13.47 -7.86 7.05
N GLY A 4 -14.14 -8.70 7.84
CA GLY A 4 -13.97 -8.70 9.29
C GLY A 4 -12.56 -9.17 9.63
N ILE A 5 -12.10 -8.85 10.84
CA ILE A 5 -10.93 -9.52 11.42
C ILE A 5 -11.35 -10.95 11.77
N GLY A 6 -11.49 -11.77 10.73
CA GLY A 6 -11.78 -13.18 10.79
C GLY A 6 -10.51 -14.00 10.59
N PHE A 7 -10.61 -15.30 10.85
CA PHE A 7 -9.49 -16.22 10.65
C PHE A 7 -8.98 -16.22 9.19
N THR A 8 -9.90 -16.12 8.23
CA THR A 8 -9.59 -16.10 6.80
C THR A 8 -8.77 -14.87 6.41
N GLU A 9 -9.17 -13.66 6.84
CA GLU A 9 -8.41 -12.42 6.60
C GLU A 9 -7.04 -12.46 7.25
N LEU A 10 -6.93 -13.00 8.47
CA LEU A 10 -5.64 -13.15 9.13
C LEU A 10 -4.71 -14.11 8.35
N MET A 11 -5.27 -15.14 7.71
CA MET A 11 -4.52 -16.04 6.84
C MET A 11 -4.03 -15.32 5.57
N VAL A 12 -4.87 -14.49 4.94
CA VAL A 12 -4.48 -13.69 3.76
C VAL A 12 -3.36 -12.71 4.12
N LEU A 13 -3.47 -12.01 5.25
CA LEU A 13 -2.41 -11.12 5.75
C LEU A 13 -1.13 -11.88 6.09
N ALA A 14 -1.24 -13.08 6.67
CA ALA A 14 -0.08 -13.92 6.94
C ALA A 14 0.66 -14.29 5.64
N VAL A 15 -0.06 -14.71 4.60
CA VAL A 15 0.53 -15.02 3.30
C VAL A 15 1.15 -13.78 2.64
N ALA A 16 0.44 -12.65 2.63
CA ALA A 16 0.95 -11.40 2.09
C ALA A 16 2.25 -10.96 2.80
N ALA A 17 2.28 -11.04 4.14
CA ALA A 17 3.47 -10.73 4.92
C ALA A 17 4.63 -11.69 4.63
N LEU A 18 4.37 -12.98 4.42
CA LEU A 18 5.41 -13.95 4.02
C LEU A 18 6.00 -13.63 2.65
N ILE A 19 5.21 -13.11 1.70
CA ILE A 19 5.69 -12.73 0.36
C ILE A 19 6.53 -11.45 0.41
N ILE A 20 6.04 -10.43 1.10
CA ILE A 20 6.66 -9.10 1.15
C ILE A 20 7.95 -9.12 1.97
N VAL A 21 7.90 -9.73 3.15
CA VAL A 21 9.01 -9.74 4.11
C VAL A 21 9.88 -10.97 3.93
N GLY A 22 9.30 -12.09 3.51
CA GLY A 22 9.98 -13.37 3.41
C GLY A 22 9.67 -14.30 4.60
N PRO A 23 9.59 -15.63 4.36
CA PRO A 23 9.18 -16.60 5.38
C PRO A 23 10.16 -16.77 6.54
N LYS A 24 11.42 -16.35 6.38
CA LYS A 24 12.45 -16.42 7.42
C LYS A 24 12.57 -15.13 8.23
N ASP A 25 12.25 -13.99 7.63
CA ASP A 25 12.45 -12.69 8.24
C ASP A 25 11.30 -12.31 9.16
N LEU A 26 10.07 -12.67 8.80
CA LEU A 26 8.87 -12.48 9.63
C LEU A 26 9.02 -13.10 11.05
N PRO A 27 9.39 -14.40 11.22
CA PRO A 27 9.57 -14.98 12.56
C PRO A 27 10.77 -14.37 13.31
N MET A 28 11.81 -13.94 12.60
CA MET A 28 12.96 -13.28 13.22
C MET A 28 12.59 -11.88 13.75
N MET A 29 11.78 -11.13 13.00
CA MET A 29 11.24 -9.82 13.40
C MET A 29 10.27 -9.94 14.57
N MET A 30 9.35 -10.92 14.54
CA MET A 30 8.46 -11.17 15.68
C MET A 30 9.23 -11.46 16.96
N ARG A 31 10.33 -12.21 16.89
CA ARG A 31 11.19 -12.47 18.07
C ARG A 31 11.80 -11.18 18.61
N ARG A 32 12.32 -10.31 17.74
CA ARG A 32 12.90 -9.02 18.14
C ARG A 32 11.83 -8.09 18.74
N LEU A 33 10.69 -7.97 18.08
CA LEU A 33 9.56 -7.18 18.56
C LEU A 33 9.02 -7.74 19.88
N GLY A 34 8.88 -9.06 19.99
CA GLY A 34 8.44 -9.74 21.20
C GLY A 34 9.39 -9.55 22.38
N GLN A 35 10.71 -9.52 22.15
CA GLN A 35 11.69 -9.18 23.18
C GLN A 35 11.54 -7.73 23.63
N PHE A 36 11.28 -6.79 22.70
CA PHE A 36 11.08 -5.39 23.03
C PHE A 36 9.79 -5.17 23.83
N VAL A 37 8.68 -5.73 23.36
CA VAL A 37 7.39 -5.73 24.08
C VAL A 37 7.52 -6.43 25.43
N GLY A 38 8.25 -7.54 25.50
CA GLY A 38 8.51 -8.27 26.74
C GLY A 38 9.27 -7.43 27.77
N LYS A 39 10.29 -6.69 27.33
CA LYS A 39 11.02 -5.73 28.18
C LYS A 39 10.13 -4.58 28.63
N GLY A 40 9.36 -3.98 27.72
CA GLY A 40 8.39 -2.94 28.06
C GLY A 40 7.34 -3.42 29.07
N ARG A 41 6.85 -4.66 28.92
CA ARG A 41 5.90 -5.27 29.86
C ARG A 41 6.52 -5.62 31.21
N ALA A 42 7.81 -5.97 31.25
CA ALA A 42 8.54 -6.17 32.51
C ALA A 42 8.69 -4.84 33.25
N MET A 43 9.14 -3.78 32.55
CA MET A 43 9.22 -2.44 33.11
C MET A 43 7.86 -1.94 33.61
N ALA A 44 6.79 -2.13 32.83
CA ALA A 44 5.43 -1.76 33.21
C ALA A 44 4.96 -2.48 34.49
N ARG A 45 5.39 -3.72 34.73
CA ARG A 45 5.09 -4.44 35.98
C ARG A 45 5.80 -3.83 37.18
N GLU A 46 7.04 -3.40 37.01
CA GLU A 46 7.80 -2.68 38.04
C GLU A 46 7.15 -1.33 38.37
N PHE A 47 6.73 -0.58 37.33
CA PHE A 47 5.98 0.65 37.51
C PHE A 47 4.66 0.40 38.22
N GLN A 48 3.93 -0.64 37.84
CA GLN A 48 2.66 -0.97 38.48
C GLN A 48 2.83 -1.33 39.96
N ALA A 49 3.90 -2.06 40.31
CA ALA A 49 4.24 -2.32 41.71
C ALA A 49 4.58 -1.03 42.47
N ALA A 50 5.38 -0.14 41.89
CA ALA A 50 5.70 1.16 42.48
C ALA A 50 4.46 2.08 42.59
N PHE A 51 3.57 2.06 41.60
CA PHE A 51 2.31 2.78 41.63
C PHE A 51 1.37 2.20 42.68
N ASP A 52 1.28 0.89 42.88
CA ASP A 52 0.45 0.31 43.95
C ASP A 52 0.96 0.68 45.35
N ASP A 53 2.29 0.82 45.52
CA ASP A 53 2.90 1.32 46.75
C ASP A 53 2.60 2.81 46.99
N ILE A 54 2.66 3.63 45.95
CA ILE A 54 2.32 5.07 46.01
C ILE A 54 0.80 5.27 46.10
N ALA A 55 -0.04 4.40 45.53
CA ALA A 55 -1.50 4.49 45.57
C ALA A 55 -2.06 4.49 46.99
N ARG A 56 -1.35 3.83 47.92
CA ARG A 56 -1.66 3.82 49.34
C ARG A 56 -1.39 5.16 50.03
N GLN A 57 -0.77 6.11 49.33
CA GLN A 57 -0.54 7.49 49.73
C GLN A 57 -1.30 8.41 48.75
N SER A 58 -2.41 9.01 49.18
CA SER A 58 -3.39 9.95 48.57
C SER A 58 -3.18 10.70 47.23
N GLU A 59 -2.11 10.57 46.46
CA GLU A 59 -1.85 11.34 45.23
C GLU A 59 -2.30 10.65 43.92
N LEU A 60 -2.68 9.36 43.92
CA LEU A 60 -3.02 8.62 42.68
C LEU A 60 -4.48 8.65 42.26
N ASP A 61 -5.43 8.99 43.15
CA ASP A 61 -6.83 9.12 42.77
C ASP A 61 -7.04 10.33 41.84
N ASP A 62 -6.30 11.42 42.06
CA ASP A 62 -6.32 12.60 41.19
C ASP A 62 -5.69 12.30 39.82
N LEU A 63 -4.57 11.58 39.77
CA LEU A 63 -3.96 11.14 38.49
C LEU A 63 -4.83 10.15 37.72
N ARG A 64 -5.54 9.24 38.41
CA ARG A 64 -6.52 8.35 37.77
C ARG A 64 -7.63 9.15 37.11
N LYS A 65 -8.13 10.18 37.79
CA LYS A 65 -9.20 11.05 37.30
C LYS A 65 -8.74 11.88 36.10
N GLU A 66 -7.51 12.37 36.10
CA GLU A 66 -6.92 13.11 34.97
C GLU A 66 -6.68 12.19 33.75
N ILE A 67 -6.25 10.94 33.97
CA ILE A 67 -6.13 9.94 32.90
C ILE A 67 -7.51 9.54 32.35
N GLU A 68 -8.50 9.41 33.22
CA GLU A 68 -9.89 9.11 32.82
C GLU A 68 -10.49 10.27 32.04
N ASP A 69 -10.27 11.52 32.48
CA ASP A 69 -10.64 12.73 31.75
C ASP A 69 -9.90 12.83 30.41
N LEU A 70 -8.62 12.46 30.32
CA LEU A 70 -7.89 12.40 29.05
C LEU A 70 -8.40 11.29 28.12
N LYS A 71 -8.82 10.14 28.66
CA LYS A 71 -9.46 9.06 27.90
C LYS A 71 -10.86 9.43 27.43
N LEU A 72 -11.61 10.15 28.24
CA LEU A 72 -12.92 10.70 27.92
C LEU A 72 -12.81 11.91 26.99
N SER A 73 -11.70 12.63 27.07
CA SER A 73 -11.40 13.77 26.21
C SER A 73 -11.36 13.30 24.76
N ASN A 74 -11.83 14.19 23.89
CA ASN A 74 -12.02 13.90 22.48
C ASN A 74 -10.74 13.49 21.76
N SER A 75 -9.54 13.59 22.32
CA SER A 75 -8.29 13.20 21.63
C SER A 75 -8.25 11.71 21.25
N LEU A 76 -8.67 10.80 22.14
CA LEU A 76 -8.71 9.37 21.81
C LEU A 76 -9.86 9.06 20.83
N LYS A 77 -11.02 9.69 21.01
CA LYS A 77 -12.15 9.55 20.08
C LYS A 77 -11.85 10.12 18.69
N GLN A 78 -11.11 11.22 18.63
CA GLN A 78 -10.69 11.88 17.40
C GLN A 78 -9.66 11.03 16.67
N ALA A 79 -8.66 10.50 17.37
CA ALA A 79 -7.73 9.52 16.79
C ALA A 79 -8.45 8.26 16.26
N THR A 80 -9.49 7.78 16.95
CA THR A 80 -10.28 6.63 16.46
C THR A 80 -11.13 7.00 15.25
N ASN A 81 -11.65 8.23 15.18
CA ASN A 81 -12.44 8.71 14.04
C ASN A 81 -11.53 8.90 12.82
N ASP A 82 -10.39 9.56 12.98
CA ASP A 82 -9.40 9.76 11.92
C ASP A 82 -8.91 8.43 11.35
N LEU A 83 -8.68 7.44 12.22
CA LEU A 83 -8.32 6.08 11.79
C LEU A 83 -9.46 5.40 11.02
N SER A 84 -10.71 5.54 11.50
CA SER A 84 -11.88 4.97 10.81
C SER A 84 -12.12 5.60 9.44
N ASP A 85 -11.83 6.90 9.28
CA ASP A 85 -11.97 7.59 8.01
C ASP A 85 -10.86 7.21 7.01
N TYR A 86 -9.62 7.05 7.49
CA TYR A 86 -8.53 6.51 6.68
C TYR A 86 -8.80 5.07 6.23
N GLU A 87 -9.34 4.22 7.11
CA GLU A 87 -9.73 2.86 6.77
C GLU A 87 -10.81 2.82 5.67
N LYS A 88 -11.79 3.74 5.69
CA LYS A 88 -12.82 3.83 4.64
C LYS A 88 -12.24 4.26 3.30
N ASP A 89 -11.32 5.23 3.29
CA ASP A 89 -10.71 5.73 2.07
C ASP A 89 -9.88 4.63 1.39
N VAL A 90 -9.02 3.94 2.16
CA VAL A 90 -8.21 2.81 1.69
C VAL A 90 -9.10 1.67 1.19
N ASN A 91 -10.18 1.33 1.90
CA ASN A 91 -11.11 0.29 1.46
C ASN A 91 -11.77 0.66 0.13
N SER A 92 -12.18 1.92 -0.04
CA SER A 92 -12.84 2.37 -1.27
C SER A 92 -11.90 2.37 -2.48
N ALA A 93 -10.64 2.79 -2.30
CA ALA A 93 -9.62 2.76 -3.35
C ALA A 93 -9.30 1.34 -3.79
N VAL A 94 -9.08 0.42 -2.83
CA VAL A 94 -8.78 -0.99 -3.11
C VAL A 94 -9.96 -1.69 -3.81
N MET A 95 -11.21 -1.37 -3.44
CA MET A 95 -12.41 -1.92 -4.08
C MET A 95 -12.64 -1.38 -5.49
N ALA A 96 -12.25 -0.13 -5.77
CA ALA A 96 -12.33 0.45 -7.10
C ALA A 96 -11.29 -0.16 -8.05
N GLU A 97 -10.05 -0.32 -7.57
CA GLU A 97 -8.95 -0.92 -8.33
C GLU A 97 -9.23 -2.39 -8.66
N SER A 98 -9.60 -3.19 -7.65
CA SER A 98 -9.94 -4.61 -7.84
C SER A 98 -11.13 -4.85 -8.78
N ARG A 99 -12.10 -3.93 -8.84
CA ARG A 99 -13.23 -4.01 -9.78
C ARG A 99 -12.83 -3.64 -11.20
N SER A 100 -11.91 -2.69 -11.37
CA SER A 100 -11.33 -2.33 -12.66
C SER A 100 -10.50 -3.48 -13.24
N GLU A 101 -9.66 -4.10 -12.42
CA GLU A 101 -8.83 -5.24 -12.83
C GLU A 101 -9.67 -6.49 -13.16
N ALA A 102 -10.77 -6.71 -12.43
CA ALA A 102 -11.71 -7.79 -12.74
C ALA A 102 -12.47 -7.56 -14.05
N ALA A 103 -12.87 -6.31 -14.33
CA ALA A 103 -13.55 -5.97 -15.58
C ALA A 103 -12.63 -6.11 -16.81
N ASP A 104 -11.36 -5.72 -16.69
CA ASP A 104 -10.36 -5.85 -17.75
C ASP A 104 -10.08 -7.33 -18.08
N LYS A 105 -9.99 -8.17 -17.03
CA LYS A 105 -9.83 -9.63 -17.17
C LYS A 105 -11.06 -10.31 -17.79
N LEU A 106 -12.28 -9.86 -17.47
CA LEU A 106 -13.50 -10.37 -18.09
C LEU A 106 -13.63 -9.95 -19.57
N ALA A 107 -13.22 -8.72 -19.92
CA ALA A 107 -13.24 -8.24 -21.31
C ALA A 107 -12.26 -9.01 -22.21
N GLN A 108 -11.13 -9.46 -21.66
CA GLN A 108 -10.16 -10.31 -22.37
C GLN A 108 -10.64 -11.75 -22.62
N GLN A 109 -11.64 -12.25 -21.88
CA GLN A 109 -12.16 -13.62 -22.01
C GLN A 109 -13.41 -13.76 -22.89
N THR A 110 -14.00 -12.65 -23.37
CA THR A 110 -15.24 -12.68 -24.18
C THR A 110 -15.08 -12.18 -25.62
N SER A 111 -13.87 -12.21 -26.20
CA SER A 111 -13.72 -12.07 -27.66
C SER A 111 -13.90 -13.44 -28.33
N PRO A 112 -14.85 -13.61 -29.25
CA PRO A 112 -15.10 -14.89 -29.90
C PRO A 112 -13.98 -15.19 -30.89
N GLU A 113 -13.30 -16.30 -30.65
CA GLU A 113 -12.37 -16.94 -31.56
C GLU A 113 -13.10 -17.28 -32.88
N THR A 114 -12.83 -16.50 -33.94
CA THR A 114 -13.09 -16.95 -35.31
C THR A 114 -11.85 -17.74 -35.74
N PRO A 115 -11.96 -19.05 -36.04
CA PRO A 115 -10.80 -19.88 -36.27
C PRO A 115 -10.21 -19.59 -37.65
N GLU A 116 -9.06 -18.92 -37.69
CA GLU A 116 -8.21 -18.86 -38.89
C GLU A 116 -7.55 -20.22 -39.12
N ALA A 117 -8.07 -20.94 -40.12
CA ALA A 117 -7.47 -22.15 -40.66
C ALA A 117 -6.19 -21.79 -41.45
N LYS A 118 -5.04 -22.26 -40.96
CA LYS A 118 -3.80 -22.33 -41.73
C LYS A 118 -3.95 -23.32 -42.89
N SER A 119 -3.64 -22.90 -44.11
CA SER A 119 -3.20 -23.80 -45.17
C SER A 119 -1.99 -23.17 -45.86
N GLU A 120 -0.89 -23.91 -45.80
CA GLU A 120 0.42 -23.58 -46.30
C GLU A 120 0.60 -24.20 -47.71
N LEU A 121 1.47 -23.54 -48.50
CA LEU A 121 2.34 -24.09 -49.56
C LEU A 121 1.96 -23.92 -51.06
N GLU A 122 2.91 -23.29 -51.78
CA GLU A 122 3.54 -23.68 -53.07
C GLU A 122 3.64 -22.59 -54.18
N ALA A 123 4.90 -22.25 -54.49
CA ALA A 123 5.53 -21.94 -55.79
C ALA A 123 4.77 -21.09 -56.84
N GLY A 124 5.24 -19.88 -57.16
CA GLY A 124 6.23 -19.69 -58.23
C GLY A 124 5.96 -18.39 -59.03
N PRO A 125 6.90 -17.90 -59.83
CA PRO A 125 7.30 -16.49 -59.83
C PRO A 125 6.95 -15.72 -61.12
N ASP A 126 6.68 -14.41 -61.02
CA ASP A 126 6.78 -13.52 -62.17
C ASP A 126 7.21 -12.10 -61.78
N ALA A 127 8.17 -11.61 -62.54
CA ALA A 127 8.92 -10.39 -62.33
C ALA A 127 8.38 -9.22 -63.16
N LYS A 128 8.35 -8.00 -62.59
CA LYS A 128 8.51 -6.71 -63.30
C LYS A 128 8.69 -5.59 -62.26
N LEU A 129 9.90 -5.09 -62.00
CA LEU A 129 10.57 -3.95 -62.66
C LEU A 129 9.64 -2.75 -62.89
N GLU A 130 9.82 -1.70 -62.08
CA GLU A 130 10.00 -0.28 -62.45
C GLU A 130 10.08 0.54 -61.15
N SER A 131 11.27 0.94 -60.67
CA SER A 131 12.01 2.15 -61.01
C SER A 131 11.34 3.46 -60.59
N GLY A 132 11.95 4.17 -59.64
CA GLY A 132 11.65 5.57 -59.38
C GLY A 132 12.10 6.08 -58.00
N PRO A 133 13.34 6.58 -57.86
CA PRO A 133 13.93 7.07 -56.61
C PRO A 133 13.77 8.59 -56.44
N LYS A 134 13.92 9.07 -55.19
CA LYS A 134 14.56 10.33 -54.72
C LYS A 134 14.10 10.60 -53.27
N SER A 135 14.96 10.56 -52.25
CA SER A 135 15.94 11.60 -51.85
C SER A 135 15.26 12.97 -51.66
N GLY A 136 15.31 13.66 -50.52
CA GLY A 136 16.11 13.49 -49.30
C GLY A 136 15.53 14.38 -48.19
N PRO A 137 16.34 15.23 -47.53
CA PRO A 137 16.96 14.92 -46.23
C PRO A 137 16.61 15.92 -45.12
N ASP A 138 17.06 15.59 -43.90
CA ASP A 138 17.48 16.45 -42.79
C ASP A 138 16.60 17.63 -42.35
N SER A 139 16.22 17.63 -41.06
CA SER A 139 16.46 18.75 -40.12
C SER A 139 16.03 18.35 -38.70
N GLU A 140 16.94 17.76 -37.93
CA GLU A 140 17.18 18.22 -36.54
C GLU A 140 18.07 19.48 -36.63
N PRO A 141 18.39 20.24 -35.57
CA PRO A 141 17.79 20.43 -34.23
C PRO A 141 17.59 21.95 -33.94
N ASP A 142 17.03 22.36 -32.79
CA ASP A 142 17.52 23.57 -32.11
C ASP A 142 17.03 23.68 -30.65
N THR A 143 18.01 23.52 -29.75
CA THR A 143 18.35 24.30 -28.54
C THR A 143 17.27 24.98 -27.67
N GLY A 144 17.40 24.74 -26.35
CA GLY A 144 16.95 25.65 -25.27
C GLY A 144 17.84 26.91 -25.17
N PRO A 145 18.26 27.39 -23.99
CA PRO A 145 17.60 27.58 -22.68
C PRO A 145 17.67 29.07 -22.21
N ALA A 146 16.87 29.49 -21.22
CA ALA A 146 17.10 30.70 -20.39
C ALA A 146 16.15 30.65 -19.18
N ALA A 147 16.57 30.46 -17.92
CA ALA A 147 17.35 31.33 -17.05
C ALA A 147 16.76 32.75 -16.91
N GLU A 148 16.11 33.04 -15.78
CA GLU A 148 16.60 34.06 -14.82
C GLU A 148 15.84 34.03 -13.47
N PRO A 149 16.55 34.22 -12.34
CA PRO A 149 16.01 34.33 -10.99
C PRO A 149 15.91 35.79 -10.52
N LYS A 150 14.93 36.08 -9.65
CA LYS A 150 14.89 37.25 -8.73
C LYS A 150 14.08 36.79 -7.50
N GLY A 151 14.47 36.91 -6.25
CA GLY A 151 15.31 37.92 -5.60
C GLY A 151 14.45 38.73 -4.64
N ASP A 152 14.58 38.41 -3.33
CA ASP A 152 14.54 39.30 -2.17
C ASP A 152 13.26 40.10 -1.82
N THR A 153 12.72 39.94 -0.60
CA THR A 153 12.79 40.93 0.50
C THR A 153 11.67 40.77 1.56
N ALA A 154 12.11 40.94 2.82
CA ALA A 154 11.44 41.41 4.03
C ALA A 154 10.49 40.48 4.80
#